data_AF-A0A7S2GT67-F1
#
_entry.id   AF-A0A7S2GT67-F1
#
_cell.length_a   1.000
_cell.length_b   1.000
_cell.length_c   1.000
_cell.angle_alpha   90.00
_cell.angle_beta   90.00
_cell.angle_gamma   90.00
#
_symmetry.space_group_name_H-M   'P 1'
#
loop_
_entity.id
_entity.type
_entity.pdbx_description
1 polymer ?
#
loop_
_entity_poly.entity_id
_entity_poly.type
_entity_poly.pdbx_seq_one_letter_code
_entity_poly.pdbx_strand_id
1 'polypeptide(L)'
;CALNVVRKSLRLPDPDVAFTGEDYGEHWAAAMGCRHVRVSRSVAEAESGYEAATLCGTRLRKDLTSAPWQILAPVVRANMCRRVVLVGAESSGTSTLAEALAVHYASAWVPEFGKMYWQGRQHTKAANFGDDDSEFMTIAEGQASVEDRLAHQANKVIFCDTDVMTVTIWHRRYTEGRSCPSALDSLVGQRRHLVSLYILTTPDIPFVQVCGWWTFVTHTSTTPPRSYTTTTPP
;
A
#
# COMPACT_ATOMS: atom_id res chain seq x y z
N CYS A 1 -13.03 -35.09 17.91
CA CYS A 1 -12.98 -33.61 17.89
C CYS A 1 -12.21 -33.16 16.64
N ALA A 2 -12.78 -32.30 15.78
CA ALA A 2 -12.21 -31.93 14.47
C ALA A 2 -10.77 -31.37 14.55
N LEU A 3 -10.40 -30.76 15.67
CA LEU A 3 -9.04 -30.27 15.97
C LEU A 3 -7.98 -31.38 15.95
N ASN A 4 -8.29 -32.58 16.47
CA ASN A 4 -7.37 -33.71 16.47
C ASN A 4 -7.15 -34.30 15.07
N VAL A 5 -8.07 -34.05 14.13
CA VAL A 5 -7.97 -34.52 12.74
C VAL A 5 -6.97 -33.67 11.95
N VAL A 6 -7.13 -32.34 11.99
CA VAL A 6 -6.22 -31.39 11.32
C VAL A 6 -4.79 -31.53 11.86
N ARG A 7 -4.66 -31.64 13.18
CA ARG A 7 -3.39 -31.74 13.88
C ARG A 7 -2.60 -33.02 13.55
N LYS A 8 -3.29 -34.16 13.49
CA LYS A 8 -2.70 -35.43 13.05
C LYS A 8 -2.28 -35.38 11.58
N SER A 9 -3.08 -34.73 10.74
CA SER A 9 -2.73 -34.50 9.33
C SER A 9 -1.48 -33.62 9.18
N LEU A 10 -1.32 -32.61 10.02
CA LEU A 10 -0.15 -31.71 10.04
C LEU A 10 1.02 -32.21 10.91
N ARG A 11 0.92 -33.40 11.53
CA ARG A 11 1.94 -34.01 12.42
C ARG A 11 2.47 -33.07 13.51
N LEU A 12 1.59 -32.25 14.10
CA LEU A 12 1.98 -31.32 15.16
C LEU A 12 2.16 -32.07 16.51
N PRO A 13 3.16 -31.71 17.33
CA PRO A 13 3.42 -32.34 18.64
C PRO A 13 2.36 -31.97 19.67
N ASP A 14 1.94 -32.90 20.54
CA ASP A 14 0.90 -32.64 21.57
C ASP A 14 1.27 -31.44 22.43
N PRO A 15 0.34 -30.49 22.68
CA PRO A 15 0.65 -29.36 23.53
C PRO A 15 0.79 -29.84 24.99
N ASP A 16 1.81 -29.36 25.70
CA ASP A 16 1.97 -29.65 27.12
C ASP A 16 1.12 -28.70 27.99
N VAL A 17 0.92 -27.47 27.51
CA VAL A 17 0.25 -26.39 28.25
C VAL A 17 -0.61 -25.52 27.32
N ALA A 18 -1.77 -25.09 27.80
CA ALA A 18 -2.67 -24.13 27.15
C ALA A 18 -2.83 -22.87 28.01
N PHE A 19 -2.68 -21.69 27.41
CA PHE A 19 -2.89 -20.41 28.09
C PHE A 19 -4.13 -19.72 27.51
N THR A 20 -5.11 -19.38 28.34
CA THR A 20 -6.26 -18.58 27.92
C THR A 20 -6.91 -17.84 29.09
N GLY A 21 -7.56 -16.71 28.79
CA GLY A 21 -8.39 -15.97 29.76
C GLY A 21 -9.89 -16.29 29.66
N GLU A 22 -10.27 -17.20 28.77
CA GLU A 22 -11.65 -17.59 28.48
C GLU A 22 -12.11 -18.79 29.31
N ASP A 23 -13.41 -18.86 29.61
CA ASP A 23 -13.97 -19.90 30.48
C ASP A 23 -13.94 -21.30 29.86
N TYR A 24 -13.91 -21.41 28.52
CA TYR A 24 -13.83 -22.70 27.83
C TYR A 24 -12.42 -23.34 27.88
N GLY A 25 -11.42 -22.65 28.42
CA GLY A 25 -10.02 -23.10 28.40
C GLY A 25 -9.78 -24.45 29.06
N GLU A 26 -10.47 -24.72 30.17
CA GLU A 26 -10.35 -25.97 30.91
C GLU A 26 -10.86 -27.16 30.10
N HIS A 27 -12.04 -27.02 29.47
CA HIS A 27 -12.61 -28.06 28.62
C HIS A 27 -11.75 -28.33 27.39
N TRP A 28 -11.19 -27.28 26.79
CA TRP A 28 -10.29 -27.43 25.65
C TRP A 28 -9.01 -28.16 26.05
N ALA A 29 -8.36 -27.76 27.15
CA ALA A 29 -7.12 -28.37 27.63
C ALA A 29 -7.32 -29.85 28.01
N ALA A 30 -8.44 -30.17 28.67
CA ALA A 30 -8.80 -31.55 28.99
C ALA A 30 -8.99 -32.40 27.72
N ALA A 31 -9.65 -31.86 26.69
CA ALA A 31 -9.82 -32.54 25.40
C ALA A 31 -8.50 -32.76 24.64
N MET A 32 -7.51 -31.91 24.91
CA MET A 32 -6.17 -31.97 24.32
C MET A 32 -5.15 -32.75 25.18
N GLY A 33 -5.54 -33.17 26.38
CA GLY A 33 -4.65 -33.87 27.31
C GLY A 33 -3.53 -32.99 27.87
N CYS A 34 -3.72 -31.67 27.93
CA CYS A 34 -2.69 -30.71 28.32
C CYS A 34 -3.07 -29.92 29.59
N ARG A 35 -2.07 -29.30 30.22
CA ARG A 35 -2.29 -28.46 31.40
C ARG A 35 -2.89 -27.13 31.01
N HIS A 36 -3.96 -26.70 31.66
CA HIS A 36 -4.49 -25.35 31.49
C HIS A 36 -3.81 -24.36 32.45
N VAL A 37 -3.44 -23.19 31.96
CA VAL A 37 -3.00 -22.02 32.74
C VAL A 37 -3.93 -20.87 32.40
N ARG A 38 -4.80 -20.50 33.35
CA ARG A 38 -5.70 -19.38 33.17
C ARG A 38 -4.91 -18.07 33.28
N VAL A 39 -5.00 -17.24 32.25
CA VAL A 39 -4.37 -15.91 32.22
C VAL A 39 -5.42 -14.90 32.68
N SER A 40 -5.16 -14.23 33.80
CA SER A 40 -6.10 -13.23 34.33
C SER A 40 -6.12 -11.99 33.44
N ARG A 41 -7.33 -11.52 33.09
CA ARG A 41 -7.53 -10.25 32.38
C ARG A 41 -6.97 -9.05 33.15
N SER A 42 -7.05 -9.07 34.48
CA SER A 42 -6.54 -7.98 35.33
C SER A 42 -5.01 -7.82 35.30
N VAL A 43 -4.27 -8.92 35.08
CA VAL A 43 -2.80 -8.86 34.95
C VAL A 43 -2.42 -8.28 33.59
N ALA A 44 -3.14 -8.65 32.52
CA ALA A 44 -2.95 -8.06 31.20
C ALA A 44 -3.30 -6.56 31.17
N GLU A 45 -4.30 -6.13 31.94
CA GLU A 45 -4.63 -4.71 32.14
C GLU A 45 -3.51 -3.95 32.84
N ALA A 46 -3.01 -4.50 33.96
CA ALA A 46 -1.96 -3.88 34.76
C ALA A 46 -0.63 -3.74 34.00
N GLU A 47 -0.27 -4.73 33.17
CA GLU A 47 0.98 -4.70 32.39
C GLU A 47 0.89 -3.82 31.13
N SER A 48 -0.28 -3.75 30.49
CA SER A 48 -0.47 -2.96 29.27
C SER A 48 -0.76 -1.48 29.54
N GLY A 49 -1.27 -1.15 30.72
CA GLY A 49 -1.75 0.20 31.06
C GLY A 49 -3.10 0.56 30.39
N TYR A 50 -3.78 -0.41 29.77
CA TYR A 50 -5.08 -0.24 29.13
C TYR A 50 -6.13 -1.17 29.77
N GLU A 51 -7.37 -0.70 29.90
CA GLU A 51 -8.48 -1.58 30.28
C GLU A 51 -8.68 -2.69 29.25
N ALA A 52 -9.03 -3.92 29.67
CA ALA A 52 -9.15 -5.08 28.81
C ALA A 52 -10.25 -4.89 27.76
N ALA A 53 -11.28 -4.10 28.08
CA ALA A 53 -12.33 -3.71 27.14
C ALA A 53 -11.79 -2.93 25.93
N THR A 54 -10.66 -2.23 26.09
CA THR A 54 -9.94 -1.50 25.04
C THR A 54 -9.10 -2.45 24.16
N LEU A 55 -8.76 -3.64 24.68
CA LEU A 55 -7.96 -4.67 23.99
C LEU A 55 -8.82 -5.75 23.31
N CYS A 56 -10.10 -5.44 23.10
CA CYS A 56 -11.02 -6.35 22.44
C CYS A 56 -10.89 -6.28 20.91
N GLY A 57 -10.49 -7.38 20.26
CA GLY A 57 -10.38 -7.47 18.81
C GLY A 57 -11.65 -7.08 18.05
N THR A 58 -12.84 -7.39 18.59
CA THR A 58 -14.12 -7.00 17.98
C THR A 58 -14.32 -5.48 17.99
N ARG A 59 -13.93 -4.82 19.07
CA ARG A 59 -14.01 -3.35 19.18
C ARG A 59 -13.00 -2.69 18.23
N LEU A 60 -11.75 -3.17 18.24
CA LEU A 60 -10.69 -2.68 17.37
C LEU A 60 -11.07 -2.75 15.88
N ARG A 61 -11.73 -3.83 15.45
CA ARG A 61 -12.21 -3.97 14.06
C ARG A 61 -13.38 -3.04 13.71
N LYS A 62 -14.20 -2.66 14.69
CA LYS A 62 -15.33 -1.75 14.49
C LYS A 62 -14.91 -0.29 14.49
N ASP A 63 -13.98 0.08 15.37
CA ASP A 63 -13.49 1.43 15.52
C ASP A 63 -11.98 1.46 15.81
N LEU A 64 -11.21 1.77 14.77
CA LEU A 64 -9.77 1.96 14.85
C LEU A 64 -9.40 3.37 15.32
N THR A 65 -10.34 4.32 15.34
CA THR A 65 -10.07 5.72 15.69
C THR A 65 -9.87 5.90 17.19
N SER A 66 -10.62 5.18 18.03
CA SER A 66 -10.44 5.16 19.47
C SER A 66 -9.40 4.14 19.96
N ALA A 67 -8.92 3.27 19.06
CA ALA A 67 -7.95 2.22 19.39
C ALA A 67 -6.57 2.79 19.78
N PRO A 68 -5.90 2.23 20.81
CA PRO A 68 -4.51 2.52 21.09
C PRO A 68 -3.62 1.88 20.01
N TRP A 69 -3.38 2.61 18.91
CA TRP A 69 -2.68 2.12 17.72
C TRP A 69 -1.34 1.45 18.03
N GLN A 70 -0.63 1.97 19.04
CA GLN A 70 0.69 1.50 19.44
C GLN A 70 0.68 0.13 20.12
N ILE A 71 -0.48 -0.41 20.54
CA ILE A 71 -0.54 -1.77 21.08
C ILE A 71 -0.60 -2.84 19.98
N LEU A 72 -1.04 -2.47 18.77
CA LEU A 72 -1.13 -3.42 17.67
C LEU A 72 0.27 -3.82 17.21
N ALA A 73 0.48 -5.10 16.89
CA ALA A 73 1.72 -5.52 16.24
C ALA A 73 1.85 -4.82 14.86
N PRO A 74 3.07 -4.50 14.38
CA PRO A 74 3.26 -3.80 13.10
C PRO A 74 2.57 -4.46 11.90
N VAL A 75 2.47 -5.79 11.88
CA VAL A 75 1.75 -6.52 10.83
C VAL A 75 0.24 -6.27 10.87
N VAL A 76 -0.33 -6.13 12.06
CA VAL A 76 -1.76 -5.82 12.24
C VAL A 76 -2.03 -4.36 11.85
N ARG A 77 -1.13 -3.44 12.20
CA ARG A 77 -1.20 -2.02 11.77
C ARG A 77 -1.18 -1.90 10.26
N ALA A 78 -0.24 -2.58 9.60
CA ALA A 78 -0.13 -2.57 8.15
C ALA A 78 -1.43 -3.04 7.47
N ASN A 79 -2.09 -4.05 8.02
CA ASN A 79 -3.34 -4.57 7.49
C ASN A 79 -4.56 -3.67 7.79
N MET A 80 -4.57 -2.99 8.94
CA MET A 80 -5.70 -2.18 9.40
C MET A 80 -5.62 -0.71 8.98
N CYS A 81 -4.44 -0.22 8.57
CA CYS A 81 -4.27 1.18 8.18
C CYS A 81 -5.10 1.50 6.92
N ARG A 82 -5.70 2.70 6.89
CA ARG A 82 -6.45 3.16 5.72
C ARG A 82 -5.48 3.71 4.69
N ARG A 83 -5.50 3.16 3.48
CA ARG A 83 -4.64 3.65 2.38
C ARG A 83 -5.37 4.71 1.57
N VAL A 84 -4.78 5.88 1.51
CA VAL A 84 -5.23 7.02 0.71
C VAL A 84 -4.23 7.20 -0.42
N VAL A 85 -4.66 7.00 -1.66
CA VAL A 85 -3.82 7.16 -2.84
C VAL A 85 -4.09 8.54 -3.43
N LEU A 86 -3.02 9.29 -3.66
CA LEU A 86 -3.07 10.54 -4.38
C LEU A 86 -2.62 10.29 -5.81
N VAL A 87 -3.45 10.72 -6.75
CA VAL A 87 -3.22 10.59 -8.19
C VAL A 87 -3.39 11.96 -8.80
N GLY A 88 -2.55 12.32 -9.75
CA GLY A 88 -2.66 13.60 -10.43
C GLY A 88 -1.73 13.69 -11.62
N ALA A 89 -1.92 14.73 -12.40
CA ALA A 89 -0.96 15.07 -13.43
C ALA A 89 0.41 15.39 -12.80
N GLU A 90 1.47 15.18 -13.55
CA GLU A 90 2.80 15.59 -13.13
C GLU A 90 2.81 17.08 -12.74
N SER A 91 3.50 17.43 -11.65
CA SER A 91 3.57 18.80 -11.15
C SER A 91 2.24 19.42 -10.64
N SER A 92 1.21 18.59 -10.39
CA SER A 92 -0.06 19.04 -9.76
C SER A 92 -0.01 19.07 -8.23
N GLY A 93 1.19 19.02 -7.62
CA GLY A 93 1.37 19.06 -6.17
C GLY A 93 1.05 17.75 -5.43
N THR A 94 0.83 16.63 -6.14
CA THR A 94 0.49 15.31 -5.55
C THR A 94 1.48 14.88 -4.47
N SER A 95 2.79 14.88 -4.78
CA SER A 95 3.84 14.51 -3.83
C SER A 95 3.86 15.43 -2.61
N THR A 96 3.77 16.74 -2.84
CA THR A 96 3.76 17.76 -1.78
C THR A 96 2.56 17.58 -0.85
N LEU A 97 1.38 17.30 -1.41
CA LEU A 97 0.17 17.06 -0.64
C LEU A 97 0.26 15.74 0.14
N ALA A 98 0.77 14.68 -0.48
CA ALA A 98 0.93 13.37 0.17
C ALA A 98 1.87 13.45 1.39
N GLU A 99 3.01 14.14 1.23
CA GLU A 99 3.96 14.39 2.30
C GLU A 99 3.36 15.27 3.41
N ALA A 100 2.70 16.39 3.05
CA ALA A 100 2.06 17.28 4.01
C ALA A 100 0.97 16.58 4.82
N LEU A 101 0.16 15.71 4.20
CA LEU A 101 -0.83 14.90 4.88
C LEU A 101 -0.18 13.91 5.84
N ALA A 102 0.89 13.23 5.44
CA ALA A 102 1.60 12.32 6.32
C ALA A 102 2.15 13.02 7.57
N VAL A 103 2.71 14.23 7.41
CA VAL A 103 3.14 15.07 8.55
C VAL A 103 1.94 15.46 9.42
N HIS A 104 0.86 15.97 8.84
CA HIS A 104 -0.32 16.42 9.57
C HIS A 104 -0.96 15.29 10.41
N TYR A 105 -1.03 14.09 9.87
CA TYR A 105 -1.59 12.91 10.55
C TYR A 105 -0.56 12.12 11.37
N ALA A 106 0.68 12.60 11.49
CA ALA A 106 1.80 11.92 12.14
C ALA A 106 1.89 10.44 11.68
N SER A 107 2.01 10.27 10.36
CA SER A 107 2.00 8.97 9.69
C SER A 107 3.06 8.88 8.58
N ALA A 108 3.04 7.78 7.83
CA ALA A 108 3.96 7.51 6.76
C ALA A 108 3.43 7.99 5.40
N TRP A 109 4.36 8.43 4.56
CA TRP A 109 4.17 8.75 3.15
C TRP A 109 4.93 7.73 2.29
N VAL A 110 4.26 7.19 1.28
CA VAL A 110 4.87 6.33 0.24
C VAL A 110 5.19 7.21 -0.96
N PRO A 111 6.48 7.42 -1.28
CA PRO A 111 6.86 8.20 -2.46
C PRO A 111 6.59 7.43 -3.75
N GLU A 112 6.44 8.15 -4.86
CA GLU A 112 6.32 7.57 -6.20
C GLU A 112 7.57 6.75 -6.56
N PHE A 113 7.43 5.43 -6.63
CA PHE A 113 8.52 4.53 -6.96
C PHE A 113 9.01 4.70 -8.39
N GLY A 114 8.12 4.98 -9.35
CA GLY A 114 8.49 5.21 -10.75
C GLY A 114 9.54 6.33 -10.90
N LYS A 115 9.39 7.41 -10.12
CA LYS A 115 10.35 8.51 -10.05
C LYS A 115 11.71 8.05 -9.53
N MET A 116 11.75 7.27 -8.45
CA MET A 116 12.99 6.74 -7.87
C MET A 116 13.69 5.74 -8.80
N TYR A 117 12.93 4.81 -9.37
CA TYR A 117 13.43 3.80 -10.31
C TYR A 117 14.18 4.46 -11.46
N TRP A 118 13.54 5.46 -12.05
CA TRP A 118 14.06 6.14 -13.21
C TRP A 118 15.26 7.04 -12.88
N GLN A 119 15.28 7.68 -11.71
CA GLN A 119 16.47 8.37 -11.19
C GLN A 119 17.70 7.48 -11.15
N GLY A 120 17.56 6.24 -10.70
CA GLY A 120 18.64 5.25 -10.77
C GLY A 120 18.99 4.86 -12.21
N ARG A 121 17.98 4.71 -13.05
CA ARG A 121 18.11 4.25 -14.46
C ARG A 121 18.85 5.24 -15.35
N GLN A 122 18.80 6.55 -15.07
CA GLN A 122 19.63 7.54 -15.79
C GLN A 122 21.14 7.30 -15.66
N HIS A 123 21.57 6.60 -14.62
CA HIS A 123 22.97 6.25 -14.42
C HIS A 123 23.36 4.91 -15.07
N THR A 124 22.44 4.24 -15.78
CA THR A 124 22.71 2.98 -16.50
C THR A 124 22.77 3.21 -18.02
N LYS A 125 23.58 2.42 -18.72
CA LYS A 125 23.91 2.61 -20.15
C LYS A 125 22.77 2.33 -21.14
N ALA A 126 21.56 2.01 -20.68
CA ALA A 126 20.41 1.72 -21.52
C ALA A 126 19.40 2.87 -21.41
N ALA A 127 19.42 3.79 -22.39
CA ALA A 127 18.72 5.07 -22.30
C ALA A 127 17.38 5.15 -23.07
N ASN A 128 16.72 4.03 -23.36
CA ASN A 128 15.40 4.05 -24.01
C ASN A 128 14.34 3.45 -23.07
N PHE A 129 13.57 4.31 -22.41
CA PHE A 129 12.44 3.94 -21.55
C PHE A 129 11.15 3.96 -22.38
N GLY A 130 10.16 3.13 -22.02
CA GLY A 130 8.79 3.27 -22.51
C GLY A 130 8.27 2.22 -23.48
N ASP A 131 9.13 1.35 -24.02
CA ASP A 131 8.69 0.27 -24.93
C ASP A 131 8.60 -1.11 -24.25
N ASP A 132 9.15 -1.25 -23.05
CA ASP A 132 9.21 -2.54 -22.37
C ASP A 132 8.18 -2.65 -21.25
N ASP A 133 7.19 -3.52 -21.48
CA ASP A 133 6.18 -3.93 -20.52
C ASP A 133 6.81 -4.44 -19.19
N SER A 134 8.06 -4.96 -19.24
CA SER A 134 8.80 -5.44 -18.08
C SER A 134 9.20 -4.32 -17.11
N GLU A 135 9.48 -3.11 -17.61
CA GLU A 135 9.84 -1.97 -16.78
C GLU A 135 8.62 -1.46 -16.00
N PHE A 136 7.45 -1.40 -16.65
CA PHE A 136 6.20 -1.05 -15.97
C PHE A 136 5.84 -2.08 -14.89
N MET A 137 6.05 -3.37 -15.15
CA MET A 137 5.87 -4.40 -14.13
C MET A 137 6.82 -4.20 -12.95
N THR A 138 8.11 -3.92 -13.21
CA THR A 138 9.11 -3.65 -12.17
C THR A 138 8.72 -2.44 -11.30
N ILE A 139 8.23 -1.37 -11.94
CA ILE A 139 7.75 -0.18 -11.24
C ILE A 139 6.54 -0.50 -10.36
N ALA A 140 5.59 -1.29 -10.89
CA ALA A 140 4.39 -1.69 -10.19
C ALA A 140 4.68 -2.57 -8.95
N GLU A 141 5.58 -3.55 -9.10
CA GLU A 141 6.02 -4.41 -7.99
C GLU A 141 6.79 -3.61 -6.94
N GLY A 142 7.65 -2.69 -7.38
CA GLY A 142 8.38 -1.80 -6.50
C GLY A 142 7.44 -0.88 -5.69
N GLN A 143 6.46 -0.28 -6.35
CA GLN A 143 5.43 0.54 -5.69
C GLN A 143 4.68 -0.28 -4.63
N ALA A 144 4.18 -1.46 -5.00
CA ALA A 144 3.49 -2.37 -4.08
C ALA A 144 4.37 -2.75 -2.86
N SER A 145 5.64 -3.05 -3.09
CA SER A 145 6.59 -3.41 -2.04
C SER A 145 6.85 -2.26 -1.06
N VAL A 146 7.01 -1.04 -1.57
CA VAL A 146 7.23 0.16 -0.74
C VAL A 146 5.98 0.48 0.07
N GLU A 147 4.80 0.37 -0.54
CA GLU A 147 3.51 0.53 0.14
C GLU A 147 3.38 -0.43 1.33
N ASP A 148 3.69 -1.72 1.14
CA ASP A 148 3.54 -2.75 2.17
C ASP A 148 4.55 -2.53 3.31
N ARG A 149 5.80 -2.21 2.96
CA ARG A 149 6.86 -1.93 3.93
C ARG A 149 6.54 -0.71 4.80
N LEU A 150 6.09 0.38 4.20
CA LEU A 150 5.80 1.61 4.94
C LEU A 150 4.49 1.54 5.73
N ALA A 151 3.56 0.67 5.36
CA ALA A 151 2.35 0.40 6.14
C ALA A 151 2.64 -0.13 7.55
N HIS A 152 3.76 -0.81 7.77
CA HIS A 152 4.18 -1.25 9.11
C HIS A 152 4.53 -0.09 10.05
N GLN A 153 4.95 1.04 9.48
CA GLN A 153 5.36 2.24 10.21
C GLN A 153 4.25 3.29 10.24
N ALA A 154 3.22 3.12 9.41
CA ALA A 154 2.10 4.02 9.35
C ALA A 154 1.30 4.05 10.66
N ASN A 155 0.72 5.21 10.92
CA ASN A 155 -0.38 5.36 11.84
C ASN A 155 -1.68 4.83 11.20
N LYS A 156 -2.84 5.20 11.73
CA LYS A 156 -4.18 4.78 11.26
C LYS A 156 -4.43 4.99 9.75
N VAL A 157 -3.68 5.87 9.09
CA VAL A 157 -3.81 6.20 7.67
C VAL A 157 -2.42 6.20 7.03
N ILE A 158 -2.26 5.72 5.81
CA ILE A 158 -1.04 5.86 5.00
C ILE A 158 -1.37 6.61 3.71
N PHE A 159 -0.49 7.54 3.32
CA PHE A 159 -0.65 8.34 2.11
C PHE A 159 0.31 7.86 1.03
N CYS A 160 -0.21 7.50 -0.13
CA CYS A 160 0.57 6.99 -1.25
C CYS A 160 0.57 8.01 -2.38
N ASP A 161 1.74 8.50 -2.74
CA ASP A 161 1.95 9.26 -3.97
C ASP A 161 2.02 8.25 -5.12
N THR A 162 0.91 8.12 -5.85
CA THR A 162 0.61 7.07 -6.83
C THR A 162 0.44 5.66 -6.23
N ASP A 163 -0.01 4.74 -7.08
CA ASP A 163 -0.18 3.32 -6.77
C ASP A 163 -0.01 2.47 -8.04
N VAL A 164 -0.15 1.15 -7.90
CA VAL A 164 -0.11 0.19 -9.02
C VAL A 164 -1.14 0.53 -10.11
N MET A 165 -2.34 1.00 -9.77
CA MET A 165 -3.33 1.41 -10.77
C MET A 165 -2.81 2.62 -11.57
N THR A 166 -2.18 3.59 -10.92
CA THR A 166 -1.57 4.75 -11.59
C THR A 166 -0.50 4.32 -12.61
N VAL A 167 0.26 3.26 -12.34
CA VAL A 167 1.22 2.70 -13.31
C VAL A 167 0.53 2.24 -14.61
N THR A 168 -0.69 1.71 -14.53
CA THR A 168 -1.47 1.32 -15.74
C THR A 168 -1.87 2.53 -16.59
N ILE A 169 -2.15 3.66 -15.97
CA ILE A 169 -2.50 4.91 -16.67
C ILE A 169 -1.29 5.38 -17.46
N TRP A 170 -0.12 5.37 -16.83
CA TRP A 170 1.14 5.74 -17.49
C TRP A 170 1.52 4.77 -18.59
N HIS A 171 1.41 3.45 -18.34
CA HIS A 171 1.64 2.43 -19.37
C HIS A 171 0.83 2.75 -20.63
N ARG A 172 -0.51 2.86 -20.50
CA ARG A 172 -1.38 3.19 -21.63
C ARG A 172 -1.02 4.51 -22.31
N ARG A 173 -0.60 5.52 -21.55
CA ARG A 173 -0.21 6.83 -22.10
C ARG A 173 1.05 6.74 -22.96
N TYR A 174 1.99 5.86 -22.59
CA TYR A 174 3.27 5.70 -23.29
C TYR A 174 3.23 4.74 -24.44
N THR A 175 2.37 3.74 -24.33
CA THR A 175 2.20 2.72 -25.33
C THR A 175 1.08 3.06 -26.30
N GLU A 176 0.75 4.35 -26.45
CA GLU A 176 -0.30 4.86 -27.35
C GLU A 176 -1.64 4.12 -27.23
N GLY A 177 -2.03 3.77 -26.00
CA GLY A 177 -3.28 3.11 -25.69
C GLY A 177 -3.26 1.58 -25.77
N ARG A 178 -2.10 0.94 -25.98
CA ARG A 178 -1.99 -0.53 -25.85
C ARG A 178 -2.56 -1.02 -24.51
N SER A 179 -3.17 -2.20 -24.54
CA SER A 179 -3.60 -2.89 -23.33
C SER A 179 -2.41 -3.21 -22.42
N CYS A 180 -2.63 -3.10 -21.11
CA CYS A 180 -1.68 -3.50 -20.11
C CYS A 180 -1.40 -5.01 -20.20
N PRO A 181 -0.19 -5.47 -19.82
CA PRO A 181 0.08 -6.88 -19.61
C PRO A 181 -0.87 -7.47 -18.57
N SER A 182 -1.31 -8.72 -18.77
CA SER A 182 -2.23 -9.41 -17.86
C SER A 182 -1.71 -9.52 -16.43
N ALA A 183 -0.38 -9.61 -16.26
CA ALA A 183 0.28 -9.61 -14.96
C ALA A 183 0.05 -8.29 -14.19
N LEU A 184 0.13 -7.14 -14.87
CA LEU A 184 -0.09 -5.83 -14.27
C LEU A 184 -1.56 -5.66 -13.87
N ASP A 185 -2.50 -6.03 -14.75
CA ASP A 185 -3.94 -6.01 -14.43
C ASP A 185 -4.28 -6.94 -13.24
N SER A 186 -3.64 -8.11 -13.17
CA SER A 186 -3.79 -9.04 -12.05
C SER A 186 -3.30 -8.43 -10.74
N LEU A 187 -2.17 -7.73 -10.75
CA LEU A 187 -1.63 -7.04 -9.58
C LEU A 187 -2.56 -5.92 -9.10
N VAL A 188 -3.12 -5.12 -10.01
CA VAL A 188 -4.14 -4.11 -9.68
C VAL A 188 -5.36 -4.76 -9.03
N GLY A 189 -5.85 -5.86 -9.60
CA GLY A 189 -6.99 -6.62 -9.06
C GLY A 189 -6.74 -7.13 -7.63
N GLN A 190 -5.53 -7.61 -7.35
CA GLN A 190 -5.13 -8.08 -6.02
C GLN A 190 -5.05 -6.95 -5.00
N ARG A 191 -4.67 -5.73 -5.40
CA ARG A 191 -4.41 -4.63 -4.46
C ARG A 191 -5.58 -3.65 -4.31
N ARG A 192 -6.53 -3.62 -5.24
CA ARG A 192 -7.65 -2.65 -5.25
C ARG A 192 -8.41 -2.59 -3.93
N HIS A 193 -8.60 -3.73 -3.26
CA HIS A 193 -9.34 -3.81 -1.99
C HIS A 193 -8.63 -3.14 -0.80
N LEU A 194 -7.33 -2.86 -0.92
CA LEU A 194 -6.53 -2.21 0.12
C LEU A 194 -6.73 -0.69 0.13
N VAL A 195 -7.15 -0.10 -1.00
CA VAL A 195 -7.30 1.35 -1.14
C VAL A 195 -8.65 1.80 -0.59
N SER A 196 -8.60 2.72 0.37
CA SER A 196 -9.80 3.27 1.01
C SER A 196 -10.31 4.54 0.32
N LEU A 197 -9.41 5.32 -0.30
CA LEU A 197 -9.75 6.58 -0.95
C LEU A 197 -8.73 6.91 -2.05
N TYR A 198 -9.21 7.42 -3.17
CA TYR A 198 -8.40 8.11 -4.17
C TYR A 198 -8.67 9.60 -4.10
N ILE A 199 -7.61 10.40 -4.03
CA ILE A 199 -7.64 11.86 -4.15
C ILE A 199 -7.04 12.21 -5.51
N LEU A 200 -7.84 12.83 -6.37
CA LEU A 200 -7.39 13.31 -7.67
C LEU A 200 -7.01 14.78 -7.56
N THR A 201 -5.72 15.11 -7.70
CA THR A 201 -5.26 16.51 -7.78
C THR A 201 -5.47 17.04 -9.19
N THR A 202 -6.25 18.11 -9.30
CA THR A 202 -6.48 18.80 -10.57
C THR A 202 -5.34 19.77 -10.84
N PRO A 203 -4.82 19.85 -12.08
CA PRO A 203 -3.82 20.84 -12.41
C PRO A 203 -4.45 22.24 -12.45
N ASP A 204 -3.86 23.20 -11.74
CA ASP A 204 -4.29 24.62 -11.75
C ASP A 204 -3.72 25.41 -12.94
N ILE A 205 -2.80 24.79 -13.69
CA ILE A 205 -2.18 25.31 -14.91
C ILE A 205 -2.28 24.24 -16.02
N PRO A 206 -2.26 24.61 -17.32
CA PRO A 206 -2.17 23.63 -18.39
C PRO A 206 -1.03 22.64 -18.11
N PHE A 207 -1.23 21.36 -18.45
CA PHE A 207 -0.20 20.34 -18.26
C PHE A 207 1.11 20.78 -18.94
N VAL A 208 2.11 21.09 -18.13
CA VAL A 208 3.49 21.30 -18.58
C VAL A 208 4.30 20.14 -18.04
N GLN A 209 4.94 19.40 -18.93
CA GLN A 209 5.82 18.30 -18.56
C GLN A 209 7.14 18.89 -18.07
N VAL A 210 7.28 19.02 -16.75
CA VAL A 210 8.39 19.79 -16.13
C VAL A 210 9.56 18.90 -15.73
N CYS A 211 9.33 17.62 -15.42
CA CYS A 211 10.40 16.67 -15.18
C CYS A 211 10.65 15.89 -16.48
N GLY A 212 11.85 16.04 -17.06
CA GLY A 212 12.28 15.43 -18.33
C GLY A 212 12.20 13.90 -18.40
N TRP A 213 11.76 13.25 -17.34
CA TRP A 213 11.72 11.82 -17.16
C TRP A 213 10.62 11.13 -17.97
N TRP A 214 9.45 11.73 -18.03
CA TRP A 214 8.28 11.25 -18.77
C TRP A 214 8.28 11.76 -20.23
N THR A 215 9.36 12.44 -20.65
CA THR A 215 9.49 13.18 -21.92
C THR A 215 10.08 12.38 -23.07
N PHE A 216 10.80 11.29 -22.79
CA PHE A 216 11.60 10.63 -23.82
C PHE A 216 10.85 9.59 -24.67
N VAL A 217 9.61 9.25 -24.31
CA VAL A 217 8.81 8.29 -25.09
C VAL A 217 8.10 8.96 -26.28
N THR A 218 7.92 10.28 -26.28
CA THR A 218 7.10 10.95 -27.31
C THR A 218 7.85 11.45 -28.53
N HIS A 219 9.18 11.25 -28.68
CA HIS A 219 9.88 11.74 -29.87
C HIS A 219 10.98 10.81 -30.42
N THR A 220 10.58 9.93 -31.34
CA THR A 220 11.33 9.60 -32.57
C THR A 220 10.52 9.96 -33.83
N SER A 221 9.61 10.93 -33.75
CA SER A 221 8.97 11.51 -34.93
C SER A 221 9.80 12.70 -35.43
N THR A 222 10.62 12.44 -36.45
CA THR A 222 11.32 13.46 -37.25
C THR A 222 10.34 14.25 -38.11
N THR A 223 9.53 15.11 -37.50
CA THR A 223 8.73 16.09 -38.25
C THR A 223 9.07 17.50 -37.76
N PRO A 224 9.65 18.37 -38.62
CA PRO A 224 9.99 19.72 -38.20
C PRO A 224 8.73 20.55 -37.92
N PRO A 225 8.79 21.52 -36.98
CA PRO A 225 7.62 22.31 -36.61
C PRO A 225 7.14 23.16 -37.79
N ARG A 226 5.84 23.06 -38.10
CA ARG A 226 5.17 23.99 -39.04
C ARG A 226 5.12 25.38 -38.40
N SER A 227 5.71 26.35 -39.08
CA SER A 227 5.55 27.78 -38.78
C SER A 227 4.10 28.20 -39.00
N TYR A 228 3.41 28.61 -37.94
CA TYR A 228 2.11 29.28 -38.05
C TYR A 228 2.35 30.78 -38.16
N THR A 229 2.16 31.33 -39.35
CA THR A 229 1.98 32.77 -39.55
C THR A 229 0.59 33.17 -39.06
N THR A 230 0.55 34.08 -38.10
CA THR A 230 -0.67 34.71 -37.59
C THR A 230 -1.20 35.70 -38.62
N THR A 231 -2.30 35.36 -39.29
CA THR A 231 -3.13 36.33 -40.03
C THR A 231 -4.27 36.78 -39.12
N THR A 232 -4.29 38.08 -38.82
CA THR A 232 -5.39 38.77 -38.12
C THR A 232 -6.58 38.94 -39.07
N PRO A 233 -7.84 38.63 -38.67
CA PRO A 233 -9.03 38.91 -39.47
C PRO A 233 -9.54 40.36 -39.27
N PRO A 234 -10.44 40.84 -40.18
CA PRO A 234 -10.65 42.26 -40.49
C PRO A 234 -11.42 43.07 -39.42
#